data_AF-A0A6G1RNP1-F1
#
_entry.id   AF-A0A6G1RNP1-F1
#
_cell.length_a   1.000
_cell.length_b   1.000
_cell.length_c   1.000
_cell.angle_alpha   90.00
_cell.angle_beta   90.00
_cell.angle_gamma   90.00
#
_symmetry.space_group_name_H-M   'P 1'
#
loop_
_entity.id
_entity.type
_entity.pdbx_description
1 polymer ?
#
loop_
_entity_poly.entity_id
_entity_poly.type
_entity_poly.pdbx_seq_one_letter_code
_entity_poly.pdbx_strand_id
1 'polypeptide(L)'
;RCTPSPRAFGGPGCVPPCRFRLSEEGEWLVKELDLDVERAEDGSVSAEDVQQLQREVTKKSRSKKKWNMVEHRVWVGGTESEMFNKLESIALSASPQTPVLGCRISRALEPAVAKGEFLTSRVNWVVQSSAVDYLHLMLVAMKWLFEEFDINGRFCISIHDEVRYLVQEQDRYRAALALQITNLLTRCMFAYKLGLQDLPQSVAFFSAVDIDQCLRKEVTMNCVTPSNPTGMEKKYGIP
;
A
#
# COMPACT_ATOMS: atom_id res chain seq x y z
N ARG A 1 2.85 -1.61 -13.81
CA ARG A 1 1.51 -0.96 -13.80
C ARG A 1 0.65 -1.69 -12.76
N CYS A 2 0.56 -1.16 -11.54
CA CYS A 2 -0.33 -1.68 -10.51
C CYS A 2 -1.41 -0.62 -10.23
N THR A 3 -2.47 -0.65 -11.02
CA THR A 3 -3.76 -0.12 -10.58
C THR A 3 -4.45 -1.25 -9.83
N PRO A 4 -4.69 -1.15 -8.52
CA PRO A 4 -5.60 -2.06 -7.84
C PRO A 4 -6.99 -1.81 -8.45
N SER A 5 -7.41 -2.72 -9.34
CA SER A 5 -8.80 -2.85 -9.70
C SER A 5 -9.45 -3.63 -8.56
N PRO A 6 -10.55 -3.13 -7.95
CA PRO A 6 -11.32 -3.88 -6.95
C PRO A 6 -11.93 -5.19 -7.47
N ARG A 7 -11.75 -5.50 -8.77
CA ARG A 7 -12.25 -6.71 -9.44
C ARG A 7 -11.17 -7.75 -9.74
N ALA A 8 -9.90 -7.48 -9.43
CA ALA A 8 -8.87 -8.49 -9.59
C ALA A 8 -8.76 -9.25 -8.26
N PHE A 9 -8.97 -10.56 -8.30
CA PHE A 9 -8.72 -11.52 -7.20
C PHE A 9 -9.89 -11.80 -6.25
N GLY A 10 -10.96 -12.29 -6.87
CA GLY A 10 -11.85 -13.30 -6.29
C GLY A 10 -12.40 -14.10 -7.47
N GLY A 11 -12.43 -15.43 -7.38
CA GLY A 11 -13.28 -16.23 -8.28
C GLY A 11 -14.72 -15.69 -8.24
N PRO A 12 -15.56 -15.99 -9.24
CA PRO A 12 -16.91 -15.45 -9.31
C PRO A 12 -17.69 -15.88 -8.05
N GLY A 13 -17.89 -14.96 -7.10
CA GLY A 13 -18.86 -15.14 -6.02
C GLY A 13 -18.48 -14.75 -4.59
N CYS A 14 -17.20 -14.58 -4.22
CA CYS A 14 -16.86 -14.24 -2.84
C CYS A 14 -16.33 -12.82 -2.71
N VAL A 15 -17.23 -11.86 -2.50
CA VAL A 15 -16.86 -10.60 -1.84
C VAL A 15 -16.36 -10.97 -0.44
N PRO A 16 -15.19 -10.47 0.01
CA PRO A 16 -14.72 -10.75 1.36
C PRO A 16 -15.84 -10.43 2.36
N PRO A 17 -16.08 -11.27 3.38
CA PRO A 17 -17.08 -10.99 4.37
C PRO A 17 -16.79 -9.61 4.97
N CYS A 18 -17.83 -8.81 5.16
CA CYS A 18 -17.69 -7.44 5.62
C CYS A 18 -18.65 -7.16 6.75
N ARG A 19 -18.12 -6.46 7.74
CA ARG A 19 -18.85 -5.93 8.88
C ARG A 19 -18.92 -4.41 8.74
N PHE A 20 -19.71 -3.78 9.59
CA PHE A 20 -19.96 -2.34 9.51
C PHE A 20 -19.77 -1.72 10.88
N ARG A 21 -19.18 -0.53 10.94
CA ARG A 21 -19.23 0.29 12.15
C ARG A 21 -20.40 1.24 12.04
N LEU A 22 -21.26 1.23 13.05
CA LEU A 22 -22.41 2.13 13.12
C LEU A 22 -21.92 3.55 13.42
N SER A 23 -22.63 4.54 12.87
CA SER A 23 -22.43 5.94 13.22
C SER A 23 -23.03 6.25 14.60
N GLU A 24 -22.78 7.44 15.15
CA GLU A 24 -23.47 7.89 16.37
C GLU A 24 -25.00 7.83 16.24
N GLU A 25 -25.56 8.17 15.07
CA GLU A 25 -26.99 8.05 14.79
C GLU A 25 -27.43 6.58 14.77
N GLY A 26 -26.64 5.69 14.15
CA GLY A 26 -26.91 4.26 14.10
C GLY A 26 -26.89 3.63 15.49
N GLU A 27 -25.90 3.98 16.31
CA GLU A 27 -25.77 3.55 17.70
C GLU A 27 -26.94 4.03 18.56
N TRP A 28 -27.37 5.28 18.37
CA TRP A 28 -28.54 5.81 19.03
C TRP A 28 -29.82 5.05 18.62
N LEU A 29 -29.98 4.74 17.33
CA LEU A 29 -31.15 3.99 16.83
C LEU A 29 -31.19 2.56 17.36
N VAL A 30 -30.05 1.88 17.49
CA VAL A 30 -30.01 0.54 18.11
C VAL A 30 -30.54 0.60 19.55
N LYS A 31 -30.14 1.62 20.32
CA LYS A 31 -30.60 1.82 21.71
C LYS A 31 -32.08 2.21 21.79
N GLU A 32 -32.52 3.15 20.97
CA GLU A 32 -33.90 3.64 20.95
C GLU A 32 -34.90 2.55 20.52
N LEU A 33 -34.46 1.66 19.64
CA LEU A 33 -35.29 0.56 19.11
C LEU A 33 -35.18 -0.73 19.93
N ASP A 34 -34.31 -0.76 20.95
CA ASP A 34 -34.03 -1.93 21.78
C ASP A 34 -33.69 -3.17 20.96
N LEU A 35 -32.78 -3.00 19.98
CA LEU A 35 -32.37 -4.07 19.08
C LEU A 35 -31.15 -4.79 19.63
N ASP A 36 -31.24 -6.13 19.71
CA ASP A 36 -30.10 -6.98 19.97
C ASP A 36 -29.26 -7.10 18.69
N VAL A 37 -27.97 -6.74 18.79
CA VAL A 37 -27.05 -6.66 17.66
C VAL A 37 -25.74 -7.33 18.03
N GLU A 38 -25.34 -8.34 17.28
CA GLU A 38 -24.10 -9.08 17.53
C GLU A 38 -22.87 -8.25 17.12
N ARG A 39 -22.07 -7.89 18.13
CA ARG A 39 -20.83 -7.12 17.95
C ARG A 39 -19.61 -8.02 17.97
N ALA A 40 -18.69 -7.77 17.05
CA ALA A 40 -17.35 -8.34 17.09
C ALA A 40 -16.47 -7.60 18.11
N GLU A 41 -15.26 -8.12 18.38
CA GLU A 41 -14.31 -7.52 19.33
C GLU A 41 -13.91 -6.08 18.98
N ASP A 42 -13.92 -5.73 17.69
CA ASP A 42 -13.66 -4.38 17.17
C ASP A 42 -14.89 -3.45 17.23
N GLY A 43 -16.01 -3.96 17.76
CA GLY A 43 -17.31 -3.27 17.86
C GLY A 43 -18.10 -3.23 16.55
N SER A 44 -17.64 -3.90 15.48
CA SER A 44 -18.34 -3.95 14.20
C SER A 44 -19.54 -4.91 14.22
N VAL A 45 -20.56 -4.60 13.43
CA VAL A 45 -21.84 -5.34 13.36
C VAL A 45 -21.99 -6.05 12.01
N SER A 46 -22.82 -7.10 11.98
CA SER A 46 -23.02 -7.87 10.75
C SER A 46 -23.86 -7.11 9.71
N ALA A 47 -23.79 -7.53 8.45
CA ALA A 47 -24.66 -6.98 7.40
C ALA A 47 -26.15 -7.24 7.69
N GLU A 48 -26.45 -8.36 8.34
CA GLU A 48 -27.82 -8.78 8.68
C GLU A 48 -28.41 -7.85 9.75
N ASP A 49 -27.62 -7.51 10.77
CA ASP A 49 -28.02 -6.58 11.82
C ASP A 49 -28.26 -5.17 11.29
N VAL A 50 -27.40 -4.69 10.37
CA VAL A 50 -27.59 -3.40 9.70
C VAL A 50 -28.88 -3.41 8.88
N GLN A 51 -29.18 -4.50 8.17
CA GLN A 51 -30.43 -4.64 7.42
C GLN A 51 -31.65 -4.69 8.36
N GLN A 52 -31.56 -5.37 9.50
CA GLN A 52 -32.61 -5.40 10.51
C GLN A 52 -32.87 -4.02 11.08
N LEU A 53 -31.82 -3.30 11.48
CA LEU A 53 -31.89 -1.92 11.93
C LEU A 53 -32.56 -1.03 10.88
N GLN A 54 -32.16 -1.13 9.61
CA GLN A 54 -32.77 -0.38 8.50
C GLN A 54 -34.27 -0.67 8.34
N ARG A 55 -34.68 -1.94 8.47
CA ARG A 55 -36.09 -2.35 8.38
C ARG A 55 -36.90 -1.77 9.53
N GLU A 56 -36.42 -1.86 10.75
CA GLU A 56 -37.14 -1.38 11.94
C GLU A 56 -37.26 0.15 11.97
N VAL A 57 -36.23 0.87 11.56
CA VAL A 57 -36.27 2.33 11.38
C VAL A 57 -37.33 2.71 10.33
N THR A 58 -37.39 1.98 9.21
CA THR A 58 -38.35 2.27 8.13
C THR A 58 -39.80 1.99 8.56
N LYS A 59 -40.02 0.96 9.38
CA LYS A 59 -41.36 0.62 9.92
C LYS A 59 -41.87 1.68 10.91
N LYS A 60 -41.01 2.17 11.82
CA LYS A 60 -41.42 3.11 12.88
C LYS A 60 -41.36 4.58 12.46
N SER A 61 -40.53 4.94 11.48
CA SER A 61 -40.43 6.33 11.02
C SER A 61 -41.50 6.67 9.98
N ARG A 62 -42.48 7.52 10.36
CA ARG A 62 -43.44 8.14 9.43
C ARG A 62 -42.83 9.21 8.51
N SER A 63 -41.59 9.64 8.78
CA SER A 63 -40.89 10.71 8.06
C SER A 63 -39.85 10.15 7.09
N LYS A 64 -39.72 10.74 5.89
CA LYS A 64 -38.67 10.48 4.89
C LYS A 64 -37.27 10.96 5.33
N LYS A 65 -36.99 11.07 6.62
CA LYS A 65 -35.67 11.47 7.11
C LYS A 65 -34.68 10.35 6.79
N LYS A 66 -33.63 10.69 6.03
CA LYS A 66 -32.53 9.77 5.72
C LYS A 66 -31.56 9.79 6.89
N TRP A 67 -31.52 8.71 7.65
CA TRP A 67 -30.56 8.52 8.73
C TRP A 67 -29.22 8.03 8.17
N ASN A 68 -28.11 8.54 8.69
CA ASN A 68 -26.79 8.05 8.32
C ASN A 68 -26.38 6.97 9.32
N MET A 69 -26.71 5.71 9.06
CA MET A 69 -26.68 4.64 10.08
C MET A 69 -25.32 3.93 10.16
N VAL A 70 -24.55 3.96 9.08
CA VAL A 70 -23.25 3.30 8.97
C VAL A 70 -22.19 4.37 8.77
N GLU A 71 -21.15 4.35 9.60
CA GLU A 71 -20.01 5.24 9.47
C GLU A 71 -19.07 4.75 8.35
N HIS A 72 -18.61 3.50 8.44
CA HIS A 72 -17.75 2.89 7.43
C HIS A 72 -17.84 1.36 7.47
N ARG A 73 -17.38 0.74 6.37
CA ARG A 73 -17.26 -0.69 6.20
C ARG A 73 -15.94 -1.19 6.80
N VAL A 74 -15.95 -2.41 7.34
CA VAL A 74 -14.78 -3.12 7.85
C VAL A 74 -14.66 -4.44 7.09
N TRP A 75 -13.52 -4.67 6.47
CA TRP A 75 -13.19 -5.93 5.80
C TRP A 75 -12.82 -6.97 6.85
N VAL A 76 -13.32 -8.20 6.72
CA VAL A 76 -12.96 -9.32 7.60
C VAL A 76 -12.64 -10.58 6.77
N GLY A 77 -11.96 -11.56 7.37
CA GLY A 77 -11.70 -12.85 6.75
C GLY A 77 -10.27 -13.12 6.27
N GLY A 78 -9.27 -12.36 6.73
CA GLY A 78 -7.87 -12.66 6.48
C GLY A 78 -6.91 -11.51 6.82
N THR A 79 -5.62 -11.74 6.64
CA THR A 79 -4.57 -10.72 6.82
C THR A 79 -4.67 -9.59 5.81
N GLU A 80 -5.15 -9.87 4.59
CA GLU A 80 -5.39 -8.85 3.57
C GLU A 80 -6.49 -7.86 3.97
N SER A 81 -7.49 -8.31 4.74
CA SER A 81 -8.55 -7.45 5.25
C SER A 81 -7.99 -6.34 6.14
N GLU A 82 -7.01 -6.67 6.99
CA GLU A 82 -6.35 -5.70 7.86
C GLU A 82 -5.60 -4.62 7.05
N MET A 83 -4.92 -5.03 5.98
CA MET A 83 -4.29 -4.10 5.05
C MET A 83 -5.30 -3.15 4.42
N PHE A 84 -6.44 -3.65 3.94
CA PHE A 84 -7.49 -2.82 3.36
C PHE A 84 -8.10 -1.86 4.39
N ASN A 85 -8.40 -2.34 5.60
CA ASN A 85 -8.91 -1.51 6.69
C ASN A 85 -7.93 -0.38 7.00
N LYS A 86 -6.63 -0.65 7.04
CA LYS A 86 -5.62 0.38 7.26
C LYS A 86 -5.57 1.40 6.12
N LEU A 87 -5.57 0.95 4.86
CA LEU A 87 -5.56 1.84 3.70
C LEU A 87 -6.81 2.73 3.63
N GLU A 88 -7.99 2.16 3.91
CA GLU A 88 -9.25 2.90 3.94
C GLU A 88 -9.28 3.90 5.10
N SER A 89 -8.77 3.54 6.29
CA SER A 89 -8.69 4.47 7.42
C SER A 89 -7.87 5.73 7.09
N ILE A 90 -6.77 5.57 6.35
CA ILE A 90 -5.95 6.69 5.88
C ILE A 90 -6.71 7.51 4.83
N ALA A 91 -7.34 6.83 3.87
CA ALA A 91 -8.09 7.46 2.79
C ALA A 91 -9.36 8.21 3.26
N LEU A 92 -9.95 7.79 4.38
CA LEU A 92 -11.13 8.41 4.99
C LEU A 92 -10.78 9.47 6.05
N SER A 93 -9.52 9.55 6.48
CA SER A 93 -9.08 10.55 7.45
C SER A 93 -9.32 11.98 6.94
N ALA A 94 -9.54 12.92 7.86
CA ALA A 94 -9.84 14.31 7.51
C ALA A 94 -8.75 14.96 6.64
N SER A 95 -7.49 14.58 6.85
CA SER A 95 -6.34 15.00 6.05
C SER A 95 -5.52 13.78 5.65
N PRO A 96 -5.86 13.10 4.53
CA PRO A 96 -5.18 11.88 4.11
C PRO A 96 -3.69 12.14 3.87
N GLN A 97 -2.86 11.36 4.57
CA GLN A 97 -1.41 11.45 4.55
C GLN A 97 -0.77 10.07 4.45
N THR A 98 0.36 9.96 3.78
CA THR A 98 1.12 8.71 3.77
C THR A 98 1.62 8.38 5.19
N PRO A 99 1.65 7.09 5.57
CA PRO A 99 1.91 6.70 6.95
C PRO A 99 3.37 6.95 7.40
N VAL A 100 4.31 7.09 6.45
CA VAL A 100 5.74 7.14 6.76
C VAL A 100 6.29 8.56 6.71
N LEU A 101 6.16 9.24 5.57
CA LEU A 101 6.68 10.61 5.39
C LEU A 101 5.61 11.69 5.55
N GLY A 102 4.33 11.33 5.73
CA GLY A 102 3.26 12.30 5.95
C GLY A 102 2.92 13.13 4.71
N CYS A 103 3.24 12.65 3.50
CA CYS A 103 2.87 13.31 2.26
C CYS A 103 1.35 13.41 2.16
N ARG A 104 0.81 14.61 1.98
CA ARG A 104 -0.63 14.88 1.96
C ARG A 104 -1.19 14.79 0.54
N ILE A 105 -2.40 14.25 0.41
CA ILE A 105 -3.13 14.23 -0.86
C ILE A 105 -3.45 15.66 -1.33
N SER A 106 -3.66 15.84 -2.64
CA SER A 106 -4.16 17.11 -3.17
C SER A 106 -5.43 17.55 -2.45
N ARG A 107 -5.50 18.84 -2.10
CA ARG A 107 -6.62 19.44 -1.35
C ARG A 107 -7.98 19.20 -2.01
N ALA A 108 -8.01 19.09 -3.35
CA ALA A 108 -9.24 18.81 -4.10
C ALA A 108 -9.85 17.41 -3.83
N LEU A 109 -9.04 16.46 -3.36
CA LEU A 109 -9.46 15.08 -3.07
C LEU A 109 -9.71 14.84 -1.58
N GLU A 110 -9.52 15.86 -0.73
CA GLU A 110 -9.79 15.74 0.71
C GLU A 110 -11.28 15.46 0.97
N PRO A 111 -11.64 14.62 1.97
CA PRO A 111 -13.02 14.21 2.20
C PRO A 111 -14.00 15.37 2.38
N ALA A 112 -13.55 16.47 3.02
CA ALA A 112 -14.35 17.68 3.22
C ALA A 112 -14.73 18.39 1.92
N VAL A 113 -13.87 18.33 0.90
CA VAL A 113 -14.08 18.99 -0.40
C VAL A 113 -14.80 18.04 -1.37
N ALA A 114 -14.38 16.78 -1.40
CA ALA A 114 -14.91 15.76 -2.29
C ALA A 114 -16.25 15.16 -1.81
N LYS A 115 -16.79 15.59 -0.65
CA LYS A 115 -18.05 15.10 -0.07
C LYS A 115 -18.14 13.56 0.01
N GLY A 116 -17.00 12.91 0.28
CA GLY A 116 -16.90 11.45 0.34
C GLY A 116 -16.74 10.74 -1.01
N GLU A 117 -16.85 11.43 -2.16
CA GLU A 117 -16.59 10.84 -3.48
C GLU A 117 -15.11 10.47 -3.68
N PHE A 118 -14.84 9.64 -4.70
CA PHE A 118 -13.48 9.23 -5.12
C PHE A 118 -12.68 8.41 -4.09
N LEU A 119 -13.35 7.64 -3.21
CA LEU A 119 -12.67 6.77 -2.25
C LEU A 119 -11.69 5.80 -2.92
N THR A 120 -12.07 5.20 -4.04
CA THR A 120 -11.19 4.30 -4.82
C THR A 120 -9.91 5.00 -5.29
N SER A 121 -10.02 6.24 -5.77
CA SER A 121 -8.86 7.06 -6.14
C SER A 121 -8.00 7.42 -4.94
N ARG A 122 -8.61 7.71 -3.78
CA ARG A 122 -7.87 7.99 -2.54
C ARG A 122 -7.11 6.76 -2.06
N VAL A 123 -7.74 5.59 -2.02
CA VAL A 123 -7.09 4.33 -1.63
C VAL A 123 -5.91 4.03 -2.58
N ASN A 124 -6.12 4.17 -3.89
CA ASN A 124 -5.04 4.01 -4.87
C ASN A 124 -3.91 5.04 -4.67
N TRP A 125 -4.25 6.28 -4.33
CA TRP A 125 -3.28 7.31 -3.99
C TRP A 125 -2.48 6.94 -2.74
N VAL A 126 -3.10 6.42 -1.68
CA VAL A 126 -2.38 5.99 -0.46
C VAL A 126 -1.33 4.94 -0.82
N VAL A 127 -1.70 3.92 -1.61
CA VAL A 127 -0.76 2.87 -2.04
C VAL A 127 0.38 3.44 -2.89
N GLN A 128 0.06 4.22 -3.93
CA GLN A 128 1.05 4.76 -4.86
C GLN A 128 1.97 5.78 -4.19
N SER A 129 1.42 6.67 -3.37
CA SER A 129 2.19 7.67 -2.65
C SER A 129 3.06 7.04 -1.57
N SER A 130 2.60 5.95 -0.92
CA SER A 130 3.44 5.20 0.01
C SER A 130 4.59 4.47 -0.70
N ALA A 131 4.41 4.02 -1.94
CA ALA A 131 5.51 3.49 -2.74
C ALA A 131 6.57 4.56 -3.07
N VAL A 132 6.14 5.82 -3.26
CA VAL A 132 7.05 6.96 -3.43
C VAL A 132 7.80 7.27 -2.13
N ASP A 133 7.14 7.19 -0.97
CA ASP A 133 7.82 7.31 0.33
C ASP A 133 8.93 6.26 0.49
N TYR A 134 8.65 5.02 0.07
CA TYR A 134 9.63 3.94 0.07
C TYR A 134 10.85 4.28 -0.79
N LEU A 135 10.61 4.74 -2.03
CA LEU A 135 11.67 5.18 -2.92
C LEU A 135 12.52 6.30 -2.30
N HIS A 136 11.89 7.32 -1.71
CA HIS A 136 12.62 8.42 -1.09
C HIS A 136 13.51 7.96 0.06
N LEU A 137 13.00 7.09 0.94
CA LEU A 137 13.80 6.51 2.01
C LEU A 137 14.97 5.69 1.46
N MET A 138 14.75 4.91 0.40
CA MET A 138 15.83 4.17 -0.24
C MET A 138 16.92 5.09 -0.81
N LEU A 139 16.52 6.16 -1.52
CA LEU A 139 17.47 7.09 -2.12
C LEU A 139 18.30 7.83 -1.05
N VAL A 140 17.65 8.26 0.03
CA VAL A 140 18.33 8.95 1.14
C VAL A 140 19.28 8.00 1.87
N ALA A 141 18.84 6.78 2.20
CA ALA A 141 19.67 5.79 2.87
C ALA A 141 20.86 5.35 2.00
N MET A 142 20.65 5.09 0.71
CA MET A 142 21.75 4.77 -0.21
C MET A 142 22.75 5.90 -0.34
N LYS A 143 22.28 7.15 -0.47
CA LYS A 143 23.16 8.32 -0.51
C LYS A 143 24.00 8.43 0.76
N TRP A 144 23.37 8.28 1.94
CA TRP A 144 24.07 8.31 3.22
C TRP A 144 25.12 7.19 3.31
N LEU A 145 24.79 5.95 2.93
CA LEU A 145 25.74 4.84 2.94
C LEU A 145 26.88 5.04 1.94
N PHE A 146 26.62 5.67 0.79
CA PHE A 146 27.67 5.98 -0.18
C PHE A 146 28.66 7.01 0.36
N GLU A 147 28.16 8.03 1.06
CA GLU A 147 28.98 9.06 1.70
C GLU A 147 29.76 8.51 2.91
N GLU A 148 29.11 7.75 3.79
CA GLU A 148 29.70 7.21 5.02
C GLU A 148 30.82 6.21 4.74
N PHE A 149 30.64 5.36 3.72
CA PHE A 149 31.59 4.31 3.39
C PHE A 149 32.48 4.64 2.18
N ASP A 150 32.43 5.87 1.64
CA ASP A 150 33.21 6.26 0.45
C ASP A 150 33.03 5.24 -0.71
N ILE A 151 31.76 4.97 -1.06
CA ILE A 151 31.39 4.12 -2.19
C ILE A 151 31.19 5.02 -3.39
N ASN A 152 32.02 4.83 -4.43
CA ASN A 152 31.93 5.65 -5.62
C ASN A 152 30.80 5.19 -6.53
N GLY A 153 29.62 5.79 -6.33
CA GLY A 153 28.48 5.57 -7.18
C GLY A 153 27.49 6.73 -7.18
N ARG A 154 26.51 6.66 -8.07
CA ARG A 154 25.43 7.64 -8.19
C ARG A 154 24.12 6.96 -8.56
N PHE A 155 23.02 7.55 -8.10
CA PHE A 155 21.70 7.18 -8.57
C PHE A 155 21.61 7.38 -10.09
N CYS A 156 21.04 6.39 -10.79
CA CYS A 156 20.86 6.42 -12.23
C CYS A 156 19.40 6.62 -12.59
N ILE A 157 18.55 5.67 -12.20
CA ILE A 157 17.14 5.68 -12.55
C ILE A 157 16.32 4.86 -11.57
N SER A 158 15.06 5.23 -11.39
CA SER A 158 14.03 4.42 -10.73
C SER A 158 12.89 4.19 -11.71
N ILE A 159 12.57 2.93 -12.01
CA ILE A 159 11.46 2.56 -12.89
C ILE A 159 10.61 1.54 -12.16
N HIS A 160 9.33 1.85 -11.95
CA HIS A 160 8.40 0.96 -11.25
C HIS A 160 8.92 0.57 -9.85
N ASP A 161 9.32 -0.69 -9.69
CA ASP A 161 9.84 -1.35 -8.50
C ASP A 161 11.37 -1.53 -8.55
N GLU A 162 12.04 -0.99 -9.56
CA GLU A 162 13.49 -1.06 -9.72
C GLU A 162 14.15 0.28 -9.37
N VAL A 163 15.25 0.21 -8.62
CA VAL A 163 16.15 1.34 -8.34
C VAL A 163 17.56 0.94 -8.77
N ARG A 164 18.15 1.69 -9.71
CA ARG A 164 19.44 1.38 -10.30
C ARG A 164 20.47 2.47 -10.00
N TYR A 165 21.69 2.03 -9.69
CA TYR A 165 22.84 2.87 -9.39
C TYR A 165 23.96 2.57 -10.38
N LEU A 166 24.68 3.60 -10.80
CA LEU A 166 25.96 3.43 -11.49
C LEU A 166 27.06 3.49 -10.42
N VAL A 167 27.91 2.49 -10.38
CA VAL A 167 28.94 2.33 -9.35
C VAL A 167 30.25 1.96 -10.03
N GLN A 168 31.39 2.42 -9.50
CA GLN A 168 32.68 1.95 -9.99
C GLN A 168 32.86 0.46 -9.73
N GLU A 169 33.58 -0.22 -10.62
CA GLU A 169 33.70 -1.68 -10.61
C GLU A 169 34.25 -2.21 -9.28
N GLN A 170 35.21 -1.52 -8.67
CA GLN A 170 35.78 -1.90 -7.37
C GLN A 170 34.77 -1.84 -6.21
N ASP A 171 33.75 -1.00 -6.32
CA ASP A 171 32.77 -0.75 -5.27
C ASP A 171 31.45 -1.54 -5.46
N ARG A 172 31.33 -2.32 -6.54
CA ARG A 172 30.08 -3.00 -6.93
C ARG A 172 29.46 -3.85 -5.81
N TYR A 173 30.26 -4.60 -5.07
CA TYR A 173 29.77 -5.46 -3.99
C TYR A 173 29.47 -4.67 -2.71
N ARG A 174 30.20 -3.57 -2.47
CA ARG A 174 29.95 -2.66 -1.35
C ARG A 174 28.62 -1.94 -1.55
N ALA A 175 28.36 -1.47 -2.77
CA ALA A 175 27.09 -0.88 -3.15
C ALA A 175 25.93 -1.90 -3.08
N ALA A 176 26.15 -3.15 -3.49
CA ALA A 176 25.13 -4.20 -3.37
C ALA A 176 24.75 -4.48 -1.91
N LEU A 177 25.74 -4.53 -1.01
CA LEU A 177 25.50 -4.64 0.44
C LEU A 177 24.77 -3.40 0.98
N ALA A 178 25.18 -2.21 0.58
CA ALA A 178 24.51 -0.96 0.96
C ALA A 178 23.04 -0.95 0.53
N LEU A 179 22.72 -1.50 -0.64
CA LEU A 179 21.35 -1.61 -1.13
C LEU A 179 20.52 -2.60 -0.30
N GLN A 180 21.09 -3.72 0.14
CA GLN A 180 20.44 -4.64 1.07
C GLN A 180 20.14 -3.99 2.42
N ILE A 181 21.13 -3.28 2.99
CA ILE A 181 20.96 -2.54 4.26
C ILE A 181 19.91 -1.45 4.10
N THR A 182 19.92 -0.73 2.99
CA THR A 182 18.92 0.29 2.68
C THR A 182 17.50 -0.27 2.69
N ASN A 183 17.28 -1.44 2.09
CA ASN A 183 15.97 -2.09 2.08
C ASN A 183 15.53 -2.48 3.49
N LEU A 184 16.44 -3.03 4.29
CA LEU A 184 16.19 -3.34 5.69
C LEU A 184 15.77 -2.09 6.47
N LEU A 185 16.55 -1.01 6.41
CA LEU A 185 16.26 0.25 7.11
C LEU A 185 14.91 0.82 6.68
N THR A 186 14.63 0.81 5.37
CA THR A 186 13.36 1.30 4.84
C THR A 186 12.19 0.49 5.37
N ARG A 187 12.27 -0.85 5.34
CA ARG A 187 11.20 -1.73 5.85
C ARG A 187 11.03 -1.62 7.36
N CYS A 188 12.09 -1.48 8.12
CA CYS A 188 12.02 -1.23 9.56
C CYS A 188 11.29 0.09 9.86
N MET A 189 11.59 1.15 9.11
CA MET A 189 10.90 2.43 9.25
C MET A 189 9.40 2.32 8.94
N PHE A 190 9.03 1.60 7.88
CA PHE A 190 7.62 1.32 7.55
C PHE A 190 6.93 0.52 8.65
N ALA A 191 7.54 -0.57 9.12
CA ALA A 191 7.00 -1.40 10.19
C ALA A 191 6.76 -0.57 11.45
N TYR A 192 7.77 0.19 11.88
CA TYR A 192 7.70 1.05 13.06
C TYR A 192 6.58 2.09 12.95
N LYS A 193 6.46 2.77 11.79
CA LYS A 193 5.41 3.78 11.56
C LYS A 193 4.00 3.18 11.51
N LEU A 194 3.88 1.92 11.14
CA LEU A 194 2.61 1.18 11.16
C LEU A 194 2.30 0.56 12.53
N GLY A 195 3.20 0.68 13.51
CA GLY A 195 3.04 0.13 14.86
C GLY A 195 3.51 -1.31 15.01
N LEU A 196 4.20 -1.87 14.00
CA LEU A 196 4.80 -3.18 14.03
C LEU A 196 6.23 -3.08 14.60
N GLN A 197 6.50 -3.81 15.69
CA GLN A 197 7.81 -3.78 16.34
C GLN A 197 8.81 -4.76 15.71
N ASP A 198 8.31 -5.80 15.05
CA ASP A 198 9.14 -6.83 14.43
C ASP A 198 9.03 -6.80 12.91
N LEU A 199 10.16 -7.05 12.23
CA LEU A 199 10.23 -7.20 10.79
C LEU A 199 10.68 -8.64 10.44
N PRO A 200 9.86 -9.42 9.71
CA PRO A 200 10.24 -10.77 9.31
C PRO A 200 11.49 -10.79 8.41
N GLN A 201 12.37 -11.79 8.60
CA GLN A 201 13.60 -11.91 7.81
C GLN A 201 13.33 -12.07 6.30
N SER A 202 12.25 -12.76 5.92
CA SER A 202 11.86 -12.96 4.52
C SER A 202 11.56 -11.65 3.79
N VAL A 203 11.20 -10.60 4.53
CA VAL A 203 11.00 -9.27 3.98
C VAL A 203 12.21 -8.36 4.22
N ALA A 204 13.11 -8.64 5.15
CA ALA A 204 14.26 -7.76 5.43
C ALA A 204 15.16 -7.51 4.22
N PHE A 205 15.40 -8.53 3.39
CA PHE A 205 16.39 -8.48 2.31
C PHE A 205 15.75 -8.72 0.93
N PHE A 206 16.37 -8.15 -0.10
CA PHE A 206 16.07 -8.54 -1.48
C PHE A 206 16.51 -9.98 -1.70
N SER A 207 15.78 -10.70 -2.56
CA SER A 207 16.17 -12.04 -3.02
C SER A 207 17.56 -12.04 -3.66
N ALA A 208 17.86 -11.02 -4.46
CA ALA A 208 19.16 -10.78 -5.07
C ALA A 208 19.33 -9.28 -5.37
N VAL A 209 20.58 -8.86 -5.57
CA VAL A 209 20.92 -7.55 -6.12
C VAL A 209 21.69 -7.77 -7.41
N ASP A 210 21.11 -7.31 -8.52
CA ASP A 210 21.69 -7.48 -9.84
C ASP A 210 22.80 -6.45 -10.08
N ILE A 211 23.94 -6.94 -10.58
CA ILE A 211 25.10 -6.14 -10.97
C ILE A 211 25.42 -6.46 -12.42
N ASP A 212 25.43 -5.43 -13.25
CA ASP A 212 25.61 -5.59 -14.70
C ASP A 212 26.28 -4.37 -15.31
N GLN A 213 26.95 -4.57 -16.44
CA GLN A 213 27.47 -3.51 -17.30
C GLN A 213 26.40 -3.04 -18.32
N CYS A 214 25.34 -3.82 -18.51
CA CYS A 214 24.23 -3.50 -19.41
C CYS A 214 22.90 -3.27 -18.66
N LEU A 215 22.07 -2.37 -19.19
CA LEU A 215 20.70 -2.19 -18.71
C LEU A 215 19.76 -3.23 -19.35
N ARG A 216 19.50 -4.32 -18.63
CA ARG A 216 18.52 -5.35 -19.00
C ARG A 216 17.68 -5.79 -17.80
N LYS A 217 16.59 -6.53 -18.07
CA LYS A 217 15.63 -6.98 -17.06
C LYS A 217 16.24 -8.02 -16.11
N GLU A 218 16.96 -8.99 -16.67
CA GLU A 218 17.68 -10.01 -15.92
C GLU A 218 19.11 -10.09 -16.45
N VAL A 219 20.09 -10.23 -15.57
CA VAL A 219 21.51 -10.24 -15.91
C VAL A 219 21.93 -11.44 -16.76
N THR A 220 21.12 -12.50 -16.80
CA THR A 220 21.38 -13.70 -17.61
C THR A 220 20.81 -13.62 -19.03
N MET A 221 20.07 -12.55 -19.35
CA MET A 221 19.45 -12.41 -20.66
C MET A 221 20.44 -11.92 -21.71
N ASN A 222 20.69 -12.72 -22.74
CA ASN A 222 21.58 -12.35 -23.85
C ASN A 222 20.98 -11.30 -24.82
N CYS A 223 19.73 -10.85 -24.60
CA CYS A 223 19.05 -9.80 -25.38
C CYS A 223 19.18 -9.93 -26.91
N VAL A 224 18.91 -11.13 -27.44
CA VAL A 224 18.82 -11.38 -28.89
C VAL A 224 17.54 -10.73 -29.42
N THR A 225 17.70 -9.83 -30.39
CA THR A 225 16.59 -9.16 -31.07
C THR A 225 16.87 -9.12 -32.57
N PRO A 226 15.89 -8.85 -33.44
CA PRO A 226 16.15 -8.69 -34.88
C PRO A 226 17.24 -7.65 -35.19
N SER A 227 17.32 -6.58 -34.40
CA SER A 227 18.39 -5.56 -34.46
C SER A 227 19.70 -5.96 -33.78
N ASN A 228 19.70 -6.99 -32.92
CA ASN A 228 20.87 -7.53 -32.22
C ASN A 228 20.90 -9.07 -32.34
N PRO A 229 21.12 -9.62 -33.55
CA PRO A 229 20.94 -11.06 -33.81
C PRO A 229 21.99 -11.94 -33.13
N THR A 230 23.14 -11.38 -32.76
CA THR A 230 24.24 -12.09 -32.10
C THR A 230 24.22 -11.96 -30.56
N GLY A 231 23.26 -11.23 -29.99
CA GLY A 231 23.15 -11.05 -28.53
C GLY A 231 24.24 -10.18 -27.91
N MET A 232 24.20 -10.05 -26.58
CA MET A 232 25.13 -9.28 -25.76
C MET A 232 26.51 -9.94 -25.68
N GLU A 233 26.54 -11.25 -25.46
CA GLU A 233 27.76 -12.01 -25.22
C GLU A 233 28.67 -12.01 -26.45
N LYS A 234 28.15 -12.45 -27.61
CA LYS A 234 28.96 -12.61 -28.82
C LYS A 234 29.37 -11.28 -29.45
N LYS A 235 28.54 -10.24 -29.34
CA LYS A 235 28.77 -8.94 -30.01
C LYS A 235 29.53 -7.95 -29.13
N TYR A 236 29.23 -7.91 -27.84
CA TYR A 236 29.74 -6.91 -26.92
C TYR A 236 30.61 -7.50 -25.80
N GLY A 237 30.77 -8.82 -25.72
CA GLY A 237 31.58 -9.48 -24.69
C GLY A 237 30.97 -9.39 -23.30
N ILE A 238 29.67 -9.08 -23.19
CA ILE A 238 28.94 -8.98 -21.92
C ILE A 238 28.18 -10.30 -21.73
N PRO A 239 28.58 -11.15 -20.76
CA PRO A 239 27.92 -12.44 -20.52
C PRO A 239 26.46 -12.29 -20.11
#